data_AF-A0A3N8RNJ5-F1
#
_entry.id   AF-A0A3N8RNJ5-F1
#
_cell.length_a   1.000
_cell.length_b   1.000
_cell.length_c   1.000
_cell.angle_alpha   90.00
_cell.angle_beta   90.00
_cell.angle_gamma   90.00
#
_symmetry.space_group_name_H-M   'P 1'
#
loop_
_entity.id
_entity.type
_entity.pdbx_description
1 polymer ?
#
loop_
_entity_poly.entity_id
_entity_poly.type
_entity_poly.pdbx_seq_one_letter_code
_entity_poly.pdbx_strand_id
1 'polypeptide(L)'
;MAKFENAPLPIFIHSLYRSGSTYLFNVFRRSHSGYFCYQEPEHEFLIHLNSTPDRLLEIDKDTSARLRHPDLDKPYFWEFHQVHRHLAGLFKKSFSFDDYFCRPDESLSMDQHAYFGALIKHAQGQAVLQFCRSAGRAAALRNSFEGLHLHLWREPRNQWWSFKVNNSFDPATQMIYNAKHLPPVLINVRAQCGITTFHAETTEEEFTHFRSKPLNTKANYLSFYALWLYAFIETEKCADIDISIDRLSNDPEYRDLITTSLASFGATGLDFSDASAPITTFLPREQVFYENIEAIVEGIFLQHGYSHQSLRKIADTRQSLNKIFVHTIHTSNEAASRARTAALDTHDRFAEAAAHAAMEMANATSTRAELLTLSTELAAIKETFNARNALIEVLENDKRDLTEHLRFAQSELSSARLRNEQQHTDHERLALRLEHSQIDLNKTSEMLADTQRMVRELQTEVQRLKRHNIRLTEQLNGDCTRFTSLLDMQQKEIDQIRCDKRLLNEQLSELILRVPLVTQPASPSGTAIQTSDD
;
A
#
# COMPACT_ATOMS: atom_id res chain seq x y z
N MET A 1 41.31 -38.32 27.11
CA MET A 1 42.14 -38.41 25.90
C MET A 1 42.80 -39.77 25.86
N ALA A 2 42.31 -40.69 25.03
CA ALA A 2 42.96 -41.99 24.82
C ALA A 2 44.08 -41.79 23.80
N LYS A 3 45.32 -42.09 24.18
CA LYS A 3 46.47 -42.06 23.25
C LYS A 3 46.31 -43.16 22.21
N PHE A 4 46.38 -42.77 20.93
CA PHE A 4 46.36 -43.68 19.79
C PHE A 4 47.71 -44.41 19.70
N GLU A 5 47.92 -45.43 20.55
CA GLU A 5 49.27 -45.96 20.81
C GLU A 5 49.94 -46.73 19.66
N ASN A 6 49.36 -46.85 18.46
CA ASN A 6 50.00 -47.52 17.31
C ASN A 6 49.54 -47.04 15.91
N ALA A 7 48.75 -45.97 15.80
CA ALA A 7 48.33 -45.47 14.48
C ALA A 7 49.32 -44.43 13.94
N PRO A 8 49.67 -44.44 12.64
CA PRO A 8 50.52 -43.40 12.07
C PRO A 8 49.88 -42.02 12.23
N LEU A 9 50.70 -41.04 12.62
CA LEU A 9 50.23 -39.68 12.87
C LEU A 9 49.62 -39.06 11.60
N PRO A 10 48.52 -38.30 11.70
CA PRO A 10 47.90 -37.66 10.56
C PRO A 10 48.79 -36.57 9.96
N ILE A 11 48.58 -36.29 8.68
CA ILE A 11 49.23 -35.21 7.93
C ILE A 11 48.16 -34.19 7.53
N PHE A 12 48.37 -32.93 7.88
CA PHE A 12 47.49 -31.82 7.55
C PHE A 12 48.17 -30.93 6.50
N ILE A 13 47.55 -30.76 5.33
CA ILE A 13 48.04 -29.84 4.30
C ILE A 13 47.17 -28.59 4.33
N HIS A 14 47.71 -27.49 4.85
CA HIS A 14 47.05 -26.21 4.90
C HIS A 14 47.42 -25.37 3.70
N SER A 15 46.41 -24.90 2.97
CA SER A 15 46.61 -24.08 1.79
C SER A 15 45.41 -23.17 1.53
N LEU A 16 45.57 -22.21 0.63
CA LEU A 16 44.44 -21.54 -0.03
C LEU A 16 44.14 -22.22 -1.37
N TYR A 17 42.99 -21.92 -1.98
CA TYR A 17 42.68 -22.37 -3.34
C TYR A 17 43.79 -22.00 -4.34
N ARG A 18 43.99 -22.83 -5.37
CA ARG A 18 44.93 -22.58 -6.48
C ARG A 18 46.41 -22.42 -6.08
N SER A 19 46.77 -22.94 -4.90
CA SER A 19 48.14 -23.06 -4.37
C SER A 19 48.89 -24.31 -4.83
N GLY A 20 48.25 -25.19 -5.60
CA GLY A 20 48.80 -26.52 -5.96
C GLY A 20 48.40 -27.64 -5.00
N SER A 21 47.43 -27.41 -4.12
CA SER A 21 47.03 -28.38 -3.10
C SER A 21 46.49 -29.71 -3.66
N THR A 22 45.76 -29.68 -4.77
CA THR A 22 45.33 -30.91 -5.46
C THR A 22 46.50 -31.71 -6.02
N TYR A 23 47.56 -31.04 -6.49
CA TYR A 23 48.77 -31.73 -6.92
C TYR A 23 49.42 -32.44 -5.74
N LEU A 24 49.66 -31.73 -4.63
CA LEU A 24 50.26 -32.32 -3.44
C LEU A 24 49.41 -33.47 -2.88
N PHE A 25 48.08 -33.30 -2.81
CA PHE A 25 47.13 -34.36 -2.49
C PHE A 25 47.33 -35.60 -3.38
N ASN A 26 47.43 -35.42 -4.70
CA ASN A 26 47.65 -36.52 -5.63
C ASN A 26 49.01 -37.20 -5.44
N VAL A 27 50.07 -36.47 -5.05
CA VAL A 27 51.37 -37.06 -4.72
C VAL A 27 51.24 -38.05 -3.56
N PHE A 28 50.51 -37.68 -2.51
CA PHE A 28 50.21 -38.60 -1.41
C PHE A 28 49.30 -39.75 -1.87
N ARG A 29 48.23 -39.46 -2.60
CA ARG A 29 47.22 -40.44 -3.00
C ARG A 29 47.77 -41.53 -3.92
N ARG A 30 48.70 -41.19 -4.82
CA ARG A 30 49.35 -42.12 -5.75
C ARG A 30 50.57 -42.83 -5.15
N SER A 31 50.99 -42.46 -3.94
CA SER A 31 52.14 -43.09 -3.29
C SER A 31 51.78 -44.49 -2.81
N HIS A 32 52.74 -45.41 -2.94
CA HIS A 32 52.61 -46.79 -2.47
C HIS A 32 52.80 -46.95 -0.95
N SER A 33 53.03 -45.85 -0.22
CA SER A 33 53.32 -45.87 1.23
C SER A 33 52.08 -45.96 2.12
N GLY A 34 50.88 -46.16 1.56
CA GLY A 34 49.66 -46.45 2.33
C GLY A 34 48.97 -45.23 2.94
N TYR A 35 48.89 -44.11 2.21
CA TYR A 35 48.14 -42.93 2.63
C TYR A 35 46.64 -43.05 2.35
N PHE A 36 45.84 -42.50 3.25
CA PHE A 36 44.39 -42.37 3.09
C PHE A 36 44.02 -40.88 3.01
N CYS A 37 43.76 -40.40 1.79
CA CYS A 37 43.77 -38.98 1.48
C CYS A 37 42.36 -38.38 1.40
N TYR A 38 42.04 -37.45 2.29
CA TYR A 38 40.81 -36.68 2.29
C TYR A 38 41.03 -35.33 1.59
N GLN A 39 40.45 -35.18 0.39
CA GLN A 39 40.48 -33.92 -0.35
C GLN A 39 39.42 -32.95 0.16
N GLU A 40 39.84 -31.73 0.52
CA GLU A 40 38.98 -30.66 1.02
C GLU A 40 37.94 -31.12 2.07
N PRO A 41 38.36 -31.52 3.29
CA PRO A 41 37.44 -31.98 4.35
C PRO A 41 36.36 -30.99 4.79
N GLU A 42 36.42 -29.75 4.30
CA GLU A 42 35.49 -28.67 4.62
C GLU A 42 34.63 -28.30 3.40
N HIS A 43 34.68 -29.07 2.33
CA HIS A 43 33.93 -28.81 1.11
C HIS A 43 32.42 -28.94 1.36
N GLU A 44 31.63 -27.95 0.93
CA GLU A 44 30.20 -27.85 1.21
C GLU A 44 29.38 -29.05 0.70
N PHE A 45 29.80 -29.65 -0.42
CA PHE A 45 29.23 -30.88 -0.97
C PHE A 45 29.28 -32.10 -0.01
N LEU A 46 30.16 -32.08 1.00
CA LEU A 46 30.21 -33.14 2.02
C LEU A 46 28.98 -33.15 2.94
N ILE A 47 28.07 -32.18 2.84
CA ILE A 47 26.75 -32.23 3.49
C ILE A 47 25.96 -33.49 3.09
N HIS A 48 26.23 -34.05 1.91
CA HIS A 48 25.61 -35.29 1.42
C HIS A 48 26.02 -36.55 2.21
N LEU A 49 27.09 -36.50 3.00
CA LEU A 49 27.44 -37.58 3.94
C LEU A 49 26.29 -37.94 4.89
N ASN A 50 25.44 -36.96 5.21
CA ASN A 50 24.39 -37.11 6.21
C ASN A 50 23.15 -37.87 5.71
N SER A 51 22.90 -37.91 4.40
CA SER A 51 21.65 -38.46 3.85
C SER A 51 21.80 -39.20 2.53
N THR A 52 22.76 -38.83 1.70
CA THR A 52 22.89 -39.27 0.31
C THR A 52 24.36 -39.48 -0.07
N PRO A 53 25.11 -40.33 0.65
CA PRO A 53 26.56 -40.46 0.51
C PRO A 53 27.00 -40.88 -0.90
N ASP A 54 26.19 -41.63 -1.64
CA ASP A 54 26.52 -42.07 -3.02
C ASP A 54 26.70 -40.89 -3.99
N ARG A 55 26.12 -39.71 -3.70
CA ARG A 55 26.35 -38.49 -4.49
C ARG A 55 27.81 -38.06 -4.52
N LEU A 56 28.61 -38.44 -3.53
CA LEU A 56 30.04 -38.15 -3.48
C LEU A 56 30.82 -38.83 -4.64
N LEU A 57 30.28 -39.89 -5.22
CA LEU A 57 30.88 -40.61 -6.34
C LEU A 57 30.57 -39.96 -7.70
N GLU A 58 29.64 -39.01 -7.75
CA GLU A 58 29.21 -38.33 -8.99
C GLU A 58 30.18 -37.21 -9.41
N ILE A 59 30.95 -36.67 -8.47
CA ILE A 59 31.95 -35.63 -8.72
C ILE A 59 33.23 -36.30 -9.21
N ASP A 60 33.34 -36.51 -10.53
CA ASP A 60 34.58 -37.07 -11.06
C ASP A 60 35.00 -36.60 -12.45
N LYS A 61 34.07 -36.42 -13.40
CA LYS A 61 34.47 -36.27 -14.82
C LYS A 61 34.54 -34.85 -15.35
N ASP A 62 33.59 -33.99 -14.98
CA ASP A 62 33.51 -32.63 -15.54
C ASP A 62 34.35 -31.60 -14.76
N THR A 63 34.54 -31.80 -13.46
CA THR A 63 35.26 -30.88 -12.57
C THR A 63 36.78 -30.98 -12.76
N SER A 64 37.31 -32.19 -12.92
CA SER A 64 38.75 -32.45 -13.14
C SER A 64 39.26 -31.84 -14.45
N ALA A 65 38.48 -31.95 -15.54
CA ALA A 65 38.79 -31.33 -16.84
C ALA A 65 38.76 -29.80 -16.79
N ARG A 66 37.76 -29.20 -16.11
CA ARG A 66 37.65 -27.72 -15.98
C ARG A 66 38.72 -27.10 -15.09
N LEU A 67 39.26 -27.85 -14.13
CA LEU A 67 40.26 -27.36 -13.16
C LEU A 67 41.71 -27.70 -13.54
N ARG A 68 41.93 -28.42 -14.65
CA ARG A 68 43.23 -28.93 -15.12
C ARG A 68 43.91 -29.85 -14.11
N HIS A 69 43.14 -30.74 -13.48
CA HIS A 69 43.70 -31.76 -12.60
C HIS A 69 44.17 -32.96 -13.44
N PRO A 70 45.23 -33.68 -13.04
CA PRO A 70 45.56 -34.99 -13.60
C PRO A 70 44.36 -35.94 -13.48
N ASP A 71 44.22 -36.89 -14.41
CA ASP A 71 43.20 -37.95 -14.30
C ASP A 71 43.33 -38.66 -12.95
N LEU A 72 42.23 -38.73 -12.21
CA LEU A 72 42.18 -39.42 -10.92
C LEU A 72 41.76 -40.87 -11.16
N ASP A 73 42.49 -41.84 -10.59
CA ASP A 73 42.09 -43.26 -10.61
C ASP A 73 40.81 -43.53 -9.80
N LYS A 74 40.36 -42.55 -9.01
CA LYS A 74 39.23 -42.66 -8.09
C LYS A 74 38.48 -41.32 -7.97
N PRO A 75 37.16 -41.35 -7.69
CA PRO A 75 36.35 -40.17 -7.40
C PRO A 75 36.97 -39.18 -6.43
N TYR A 76 36.70 -37.89 -6.65
CA TYR A 76 37.23 -36.77 -5.86
C TYR A 76 37.01 -36.97 -4.35
N PHE A 77 35.84 -37.47 -3.95
CA PHE A 77 35.48 -37.71 -2.55
C PHE A 77 35.42 -39.20 -2.17
N TRP A 78 36.12 -40.07 -2.90
CA TRP A 78 36.06 -41.52 -2.70
C TRP A 78 36.38 -41.94 -1.25
N GLU A 79 37.41 -41.36 -0.64
CA GLU A 79 37.86 -41.68 0.72
C GLU A 79 36.79 -41.35 1.78
N PHE A 80 36.01 -40.28 1.58
CA PHE A 80 34.87 -39.95 2.45
C PHE A 80 33.74 -40.96 2.30
N HIS A 81 33.47 -41.40 1.06
CA HIS A 81 32.46 -42.43 0.80
C HIS A 81 32.81 -43.75 1.50
N GLN A 82 34.08 -44.16 1.50
CA GLN A 82 34.50 -45.40 2.17
C GLN A 82 34.19 -45.42 3.68
N VAL A 83 34.24 -44.27 4.34
CA VAL A 83 34.04 -44.15 5.80
C VAL A 83 32.72 -43.46 6.17
N HIS A 84 31.81 -43.23 5.22
CA HIS A 84 30.63 -42.38 5.41
C HIS A 84 29.77 -42.75 6.63
N ARG A 85 29.65 -44.04 6.96
CA ARG A 85 28.88 -44.52 8.12
C ARG A 85 29.40 -43.98 9.46
N HIS A 86 30.68 -43.64 9.53
CA HIS A 86 31.31 -43.03 10.70
C HIS A 86 31.25 -41.49 10.68
N LEU A 87 30.90 -40.89 9.54
CA LEU A 87 30.83 -39.44 9.34
C LEU A 87 29.40 -38.90 9.31
N ALA A 88 28.40 -39.76 9.09
CA ALA A 88 27.01 -39.37 8.97
C ALA A 88 26.54 -38.61 10.22
N GLY A 89 26.00 -37.42 10.01
CA GLY A 89 25.54 -36.49 11.05
C GLY A 89 26.64 -35.63 11.68
N LEU A 90 27.92 -35.87 11.38
CA LEU A 90 29.03 -35.08 11.94
C LEU A 90 29.34 -33.83 11.13
N PHE A 91 29.21 -33.88 9.79
CA PHE A 91 29.49 -32.72 8.95
C PHE A 91 28.36 -31.68 9.05
N LYS A 92 28.74 -30.41 9.26
CA LYS A 92 27.81 -29.27 9.34
C LYS A 92 28.12 -28.25 8.25
N LYS A 93 27.08 -27.60 7.72
CA LYS A 93 27.19 -26.50 6.72
C LYS A 93 28.20 -25.43 7.17
N SER A 94 28.21 -25.11 8.47
CA SER A 94 29.05 -24.05 9.03
C SER A 94 30.56 -24.34 8.88
N PHE A 95 30.97 -25.61 8.77
CA PHE A 95 32.39 -25.97 8.67
C PHE A 95 33.06 -25.44 7.41
N SER A 96 32.31 -25.20 6.33
CA SER A 96 32.86 -24.72 5.07
C SER A 96 33.31 -23.26 5.15
N PHE A 97 32.45 -22.37 5.66
CA PHE A 97 32.72 -20.92 5.60
C PHE A 97 32.40 -20.17 6.89
N ASP A 98 31.27 -20.44 7.55
CA ASP A 98 30.90 -19.74 8.80
C ASP A 98 31.97 -19.87 9.88
N ASP A 99 32.51 -21.09 10.02
CA ASP A 99 33.50 -21.47 11.02
C ASP A 99 34.94 -21.42 10.45
N TYR A 100 35.16 -20.67 9.36
CA TYR A 100 36.49 -20.51 8.72
C TYR A 100 37.56 -20.12 9.72
N PHE A 101 37.23 -19.15 10.57
CA PHE A 101 38.11 -18.64 11.61
C PHE A 101 37.67 -19.14 12.98
N CYS A 102 38.63 -19.64 13.76
CA CYS A 102 38.44 -19.82 15.21
C CYS A 102 38.68 -18.48 15.92
N ARG A 103 38.06 -18.27 17.08
CA ARG A 103 38.42 -17.11 17.90
C ARG A 103 39.85 -17.30 18.43
N PRO A 104 40.56 -16.20 18.74
CA PRO A 104 41.86 -16.29 19.41
C PRO A 104 41.73 -17.16 20.67
N ASP A 105 42.70 -18.05 20.86
CA ASP A 105 42.80 -18.99 22.01
C ASP A 105 41.70 -20.07 22.10
N GLU A 106 40.79 -20.15 21.13
CA GLU A 106 39.81 -21.23 21.08
C GLU A 106 40.36 -22.48 20.37
N SER A 107 40.10 -23.64 20.97
CA SER A 107 40.21 -24.92 20.28
C SER A 107 39.12 -25.05 19.21
N LEU A 108 39.21 -26.11 18.41
CA LEU A 108 38.09 -26.50 17.56
C LEU A 108 36.81 -26.68 18.39
N SER A 109 35.66 -26.42 17.78
CA SER A 109 34.38 -26.75 18.40
C SER A 109 34.28 -28.27 18.64
N MET A 110 33.45 -28.69 19.59
CA MET A 110 33.24 -30.13 19.85
C MET A 110 32.81 -30.90 18.59
N ASP A 111 32.00 -30.25 17.74
CA ASP A 111 31.53 -30.85 16.48
C ASP A 111 32.66 -30.99 15.45
N GLN A 112 33.49 -29.96 15.28
CA GLN A 112 34.67 -30.03 14.42
C GLN A 112 35.66 -31.09 14.92
N HIS A 113 35.90 -31.12 16.24
CA HIS A 113 36.79 -32.11 16.84
C HIS A 113 36.28 -33.55 16.61
N ALA A 114 34.97 -33.77 16.78
CA ALA A 114 34.35 -35.07 16.49
C ALA A 114 34.48 -35.45 15.00
N TYR A 115 34.22 -34.52 14.09
CA TYR A 115 34.30 -34.74 12.65
C TYR A 115 35.73 -35.07 12.18
N PHE A 116 36.70 -34.21 12.47
CA PHE A 116 38.10 -34.44 12.07
C PHE A 116 38.70 -35.65 12.80
N GLY A 117 38.35 -35.85 14.08
CA GLY A 117 38.75 -37.04 14.83
C GLY A 117 38.21 -38.33 14.21
N ALA A 118 36.98 -38.33 13.68
CA ALA A 118 36.41 -39.47 12.97
C ALA A 118 37.13 -39.75 11.64
N LEU A 119 37.48 -38.72 10.87
CA LEU A 119 38.29 -38.88 9.64
C LEU A 119 39.64 -39.54 9.95
N ILE A 120 40.35 -39.05 10.97
CA ILE A 120 41.66 -39.58 11.35
C ILE A 120 41.53 -41.02 11.87
N LYS A 121 40.57 -41.28 12.76
CA LYS A 121 40.38 -42.58 13.40
C LYS A 121 39.98 -43.69 12.42
N HIS A 122 39.19 -43.35 11.41
CA HIS A 122 38.62 -44.34 10.48
C HIS A 122 39.35 -44.42 9.14
N ALA A 123 40.45 -43.67 8.96
CA ALA A 123 41.34 -43.81 7.82
C ALA A 123 41.89 -45.25 7.71
N GLN A 124 41.95 -45.80 6.49
CA GLN A 124 42.47 -47.15 6.23
C GLN A 124 43.99 -47.16 5.99
N GLY A 125 44.70 -46.17 6.54
CA GLY A 125 46.11 -45.90 6.31
C GLY A 125 46.52 -44.62 7.06
N GLN A 126 47.67 -44.05 6.74
CA GLN A 126 48.04 -42.75 7.31
C GLN A 126 47.11 -41.66 6.77
N ALA A 127 46.35 -41.02 7.64
CA ALA A 127 45.38 -40.00 7.25
C ALA A 127 46.10 -38.77 6.70
N VAL A 128 45.75 -38.33 5.49
CA VAL A 128 46.21 -37.09 4.88
C VAL A 128 45.02 -36.20 4.61
N LEU A 129 44.92 -35.07 5.29
CA LEU A 129 43.80 -34.14 5.16
C LEU A 129 44.29 -32.90 4.42
N GLN A 130 43.81 -32.69 3.18
CA GLN A 130 44.19 -31.53 2.38
C GLN A 130 43.12 -30.45 2.45
N PHE A 131 43.48 -29.30 3.00
CA PHE A 131 42.60 -28.16 3.18
C PHE A 131 42.92 -27.03 2.21
N CYS A 132 41.89 -26.39 1.70
CA CYS A 132 41.93 -25.07 1.06
C CYS A 132 41.18 -24.00 1.88
N ARG A 133 40.60 -24.40 3.03
CA ARG A 133 39.74 -23.57 3.90
C ARG A 133 40.14 -23.59 5.39
N SER A 134 41.36 -24.05 5.71
CA SER A 134 41.80 -24.21 7.10
C SER A 134 42.67 -23.06 7.65
N ALA A 135 43.07 -22.09 6.83
CA ALA A 135 44.06 -21.08 7.25
C ALA A 135 43.61 -20.30 8.50
N GLY A 136 42.31 -20.03 8.63
CA GLY A 136 41.71 -19.38 9.81
C GLY A 136 41.63 -20.25 11.07
N ARG A 137 41.92 -21.55 10.98
CA ARG A 137 41.83 -22.53 12.07
C ARG A 137 43.03 -23.49 12.15
N ALA A 138 44.12 -23.20 11.45
CA ALA A 138 45.28 -24.09 11.37
C ALA A 138 45.92 -24.32 12.75
N ALA A 139 46.05 -23.26 13.55
CA ALA A 139 46.52 -23.35 14.94
C ALA A 139 45.58 -24.21 15.81
N ALA A 140 44.25 -24.06 15.65
CA ALA A 140 43.27 -24.84 16.40
C ALA A 140 43.33 -26.34 16.02
N LEU A 141 43.54 -26.66 14.74
CA LEU A 141 43.78 -28.03 14.27
C LEU A 141 45.05 -28.62 14.91
N ARG A 142 46.17 -27.88 14.89
CA ARG A 142 47.44 -28.31 15.52
C ARG A 142 47.32 -28.54 17.02
N ASN A 143 46.58 -27.67 17.72
CA ASN A 143 46.36 -27.82 19.16
C ASN A 143 45.43 -29.00 19.49
N SER A 144 44.57 -29.39 18.55
CA SER A 144 43.57 -30.45 18.76
C SER A 144 44.08 -31.84 18.37
N PHE A 145 44.98 -31.92 17.39
CA PHE A 145 45.46 -33.17 16.83
C PHE A 145 46.98 -33.11 16.68
N GLU A 146 47.67 -34.09 17.25
CA GLU A 146 49.08 -34.35 16.93
C GLU A 146 49.19 -34.75 15.46
N GLY A 147 50.30 -34.39 14.80
CA GLY A 147 50.48 -34.67 13.39
C GLY A 147 51.54 -33.82 12.73
N LEU A 148 51.77 -34.09 11.45
CA LEU A 148 52.62 -33.27 10.59
C LEU A 148 51.75 -32.19 9.93
N HIS A 149 52.08 -30.91 10.13
CA HIS A 149 51.38 -29.78 9.54
C HIS A 149 52.22 -29.15 8.42
N LEU A 150 51.69 -29.16 7.21
CA LEU A 150 52.32 -28.61 6.01
C LEU A 150 51.63 -27.30 5.63
N HIS A 151 52.41 -26.23 5.46
CA HIS A 151 51.94 -24.99 4.84
C HIS A 151 52.29 -25.02 3.36
N LEU A 152 51.29 -25.08 2.48
CA LEU A 152 51.49 -25.02 1.04
C LEU A 152 50.99 -23.67 0.50
N TRP A 153 51.88 -22.94 -0.16
CA TRP A 153 51.57 -21.64 -0.74
C TRP A 153 52.17 -21.46 -2.14
N ARG A 154 51.69 -20.41 -2.80
CA ARG A 154 52.10 -19.99 -4.13
C ARG A 154 52.27 -18.48 -4.16
N GLU A 155 53.13 -17.97 -5.03
CA GLU A 155 53.30 -16.53 -5.23
C GLU A 155 51.92 -15.89 -5.52
N PRO A 156 51.55 -14.82 -4.78
CA PRO A 156 50.17 -14.31 -4.76
C PRO A 156 49.68 -13.80 -6.11
N ARG A 157 50.53 -13.16 -6.92
CA ARG A 157 50.13 -12.64 -8.24
C ARG A 157 49.85 -13.81 -9.19
N ASN A 158 50.71 -14.82 -9.22
CA ASN A 158 50.52 -16.05 -9.99
C ASN A 158 49.28 -16.84 -9.53
N GLN A 159 49.08 -16.95 -8.22
CA GLN A 159 47.92 -17.61 -7.63
C GLN A 159 46.63 -16.89 -8.00
N TRP A 160 46.59 -15.56 -7.90
CA TRP A 160 45.42 -14.76 -8.25
C TRP A 160 45.04 -14.89 -9.73
N TRP A 161 46.00 -14.86 -10.66
CA TRP A 161 45.70 -15.13 -12.07
C TRP A 161 45.18 -16.54 -12.31
N SER A 162 45.57 -17.51 -11.48
CA SER A 162 44.99 -18.85 -11.50
C SER A 162 43.54 -18.89 -11.03
N PHE A 163 43.09 -17.96 -10.17
CA PHE A 163 41.68 -17.82 -9.79
C PHE A 163 40.85 -17.41 -11.00
N LYS A 164 41.38 -16.54 -11.87
CA LYS A 164 40.64 -15.97 -13.02
C LYS A 164 40.29 -16.97 -14.12
N VAL A 165 40.77 -18.21 -14.03
CA VAL A 165 40.36 -19.30 -14.93
C VAL A 165 38.95 -19.81 -14.58
N ASN A 166 38.46 -19.59 -13.36
CA ASN A 166 37.16 -20.06 -12.91
C ASN A 166 36.45 -19.02 -12.02
N ASN A 167 35.23 -18.67 -12.40
CA ASN A 167 34.40 -17.67 -11.73
C ASN A 167 33.91 -18.08 -10.32
N SER A 168 34.22 -19.31 -9.85
CA SER A 168 33.84 -19.78 -8.52
C SER A 168 34.74 -19.31 -7.38
N PHE A 169 35.99 -18.88 -7.66
CA PHE A 169 36.92 -18.52 -6.58
C PHE A 169 36.73 -17.10 -6.05
N ASP A 170 36.24 -16.18 -6.89
CA ASP A 170 35.87 -14.84 -6.48
C ASP A 170 34.74 -14.86 -5.42
N PRO A 171 33.59 -15.54 -5.62
CA PRO A 171 32.59 -15.67 -4.58
C PRO A 171 33.07 -16.50 -3.39
N ALA A 172 33.91 -17.53 -3.58
CA ALA A 172 34.49 -18.28 -2.45
C ALA A 172 35.35 -17.38 -1.53
N THR A 173 36.07 -16.41 -2.09
CA THR A 173 36.81 -15.42 -1.30
C THR A 173 35.84 -14.57 -0.48
N GLN A 174 34.76 -14.08 -1.09
CA GLN A 174 33.72 -13.32 -0.38
C GLN A 174 33.03 -14.14 0.72
N MET A 175 32.79 -15.44 0.48
CA MET A 175 32.25 -16.37 1.48
C MET A 175 33.17 -16.48 2.71
N ILE A 176 34.49 -16.46 2.54
CA ILE A 176 35.44 -16.44 3.66
C ILE A 176 35.33 -15.13 4.46
N TYR A 177 35.16 -13.99 3.78
CA TYR A 177 34.88 -12.71 4.43
C TYR A 177 33.49 -12.64 5.10
N ASN A 178 32.61 -13.58 4.80
CA ASN A 178 31.29 -13.74 5.42
C ASN A 178 31.33 -14.61 6.70
N ALA A 179 32.50 -15.15 7.07
CA ALA A 179 32.65 -15.97 8.27
C ALA A 179 32.27 -15.24 9.57
N LYS A 180 31.79 -15.98 10.57
CA LYS A 180 31.26 -15.43 11.84
C LYS A 180 32.32 -14.76 12.70
N HIS A 181 33.55 -15.29 12.69
CA HIS A 181 34.66 -14.85 13.53
C HIS A 181 35.78 -14.22 12.72
N LEU A 182 35.42 -13.42 11.71
CA LEU A 182 36.38 -12.74 10.85
C LEU A 182 37.37 -11.89 11.69
N PRO A 183 38.70 -12.08 11.54
CA PRO A 183 39.71 -11.33 12.27
C PRO A 183 39.59 -9.81 12.04
N PRO A 184 39.91 -8.96 13.04
CA PRO A 184 39.79 -7.50 12.92
C PRO A 184 40.49 -6.90 11.69
N VAL A 185 41.67 -7.41 11.35
CA VAL A 185 42.42 -6.98 10.15
C VAL A 185 41.64 -7.23 8.86
N LEU A 186 40.93 -8.36 8.78
CA LEU A 186 40.12 -8.73 7.62
C LEU A 186 38.74 -8.04 7.63
N ILE A 187 38.21 -7.65 8.79
CA ILE A 187 37.02 -6.78 8.87
C ILE A 187 37.28 -5.44 8.19
N ASN A 188 38.46 -4.84 8.43
CA ASN A 188 38.85 -3.58 7.80
C ASN A 188 38.95 -3.73 6.27
N VAL A 189 39.61 -4.81 5.81
CA VAL A 189 39.68 -5.14 4.37
C VAL A 189 38.29 -5.35 3.77
N ARG A 190 37.41 -6.10 4.45
CA ARG A 190 36.03 -6.32 4.00
C ARG A 190 35.29 -5.01 3.73
N ALA A 191 35.42 -4.06 4.65
CA ALA A 191 34.82 -2.73 4.52
C ALA A 191 35.41 -1.94 3.34
N GLN A 192 36.74 -1.97 3.15
CA GLN A 192 37.38 -1.30 2.01
C GLN A 192 37.00 -1.90 0.65
N CYS A 193 36.74 -3.20 0.60
CA CYS A 193 36.28 -3.89 -0.60
C CYS A 193 34.77 -3.73 -0.85
N GLY A 194 34.00 -3.19 0.10
CA GLY A 194 32.55 -3.11 -0.01
C GLY A 194 31.83 -4.48 0.03
N ILE A 195 32.45 -5.49 0.64
CA ILE A 195 31.84 -6.83 0.75
C ILE A 195 30.78 -6.81 1.85
N THR A 196 29.53 -7.11 1.49
CA THR A 196 28.40 -7.17 2.43
C THR A 196 28.25 -8.56 3.05
N THR A 197 27.77 -8.65 4.28
CA THR A 197 27.42 -9.95 4.88
C THR A 197 26.08 -10.45 4.35
N PHE A 198 25.97 -11.75 4.12
CA PHE A 198 24.74 -12.41 3.70
C PHE A 198 24.75 -13.87 4.17
N HIS A 199 23.75 -14.26 4.96
CA HIS A 199 23.60 -15.65 5.41
C HIS A 199 22.26 -16.21 4.95
N ALA A 200 22.28 -17.44 4.47
CA ALA A 200 21.10 -18.17 4.02
C ALA A 200 21.09 -19.60 4.57
N GLU A 201 19.99 -20.31 4.35
CA GLU A 201 19.84 -21.69 4.83
C GLU A 201 20.83 -22.62 4.13
N THR A 202 21.12 -22.38 2.85
CA THR A 202 22.03 -23.20 2.06
C THR A 202 23.28 -22.44 1.62
N THR A 203 24.39 -23.16 1.47
CA THR A 203 25.64 -22.59 0.94
C THR A 203 25.50 -22.16 -0.52
N GLU A 204 24.63 -22.80 -1.31
CA GLU A 204 24.40 -22.44 -2.72
C GLU A 204 23.71 -21.07 -2.88
N GLU A 205 22.77 -20.73 -2.00
CA GLU A 205 22.13 -19.40 -1.97
C GLU A 205 23.15 -18.31 -1.65
N GLU A 206 24.04 -18.56 -0.69
CA GLU A 206 25.12 -17.63 -0.33
C GLU A 206 26.12 -17.47 -1.49
N PHE A 207 26.52 -18.56 -2.13
CA PHE A 207 27.37 -18.50 -3.34
C PHE A 207 26.69 -17.73 -4.48
N THR A 208 25.40 -17.96 -4.70
CA THR A 208 24.62 -17.26 -5.72
C THR A 208 24.57 -15.76 -5.43
N HIS A 209 24.37 -15.37 -4.16
CA HIS A 209 24.42 -13.99 -3.72
C HIS A 209 25.77 -13.33 -4.07
N PHE A 210 26.88 -13.92 -3.65
CA PHE A 210 28.21 -13.32 -3.90
C PHE A 210 28.62 -13.39 -5.37
N ARG A 211 28.16 -14.39 -6.12
CA ARG A 211 28.37 -14.46 -7.58
C ARG A 211 27.62 -13.33 -8.31
N SER A 212 26.46 -12.92 -7.81
CA SER A 212 25.71 -11.76 -8.35
C SER A 212 26.31 -10.40 -7.99
N LYS A 213 27.29 -10.38 -7.06
CA LYS A 213 28.00 -9.18 -6.60
C LYS A 213 29.52 -9.33 -6.80
N PRO A 214 29.99 -9.44 -8.06
CA PRO A 214 31.41 -9.45 -8.35
C PRO A 214 32.07 -8.15 -7.84
N LEU A 215 33.26 -8.29 -7.26
CA LEU A 215 34.11 -7.15 -6.91
C LEU A 215 34.80 -6.63 -8.17
N ASN A 216 35.07 -5.33 -8.25
CA ASN A 216 35.99 -4.82 -9.27
C ASN A 216 37.41 -5.36 -9.04
N THR A 217 38.26 -5.26 -10.05
CA THR A 217 39.63 -5.79 -10.10
C THR A 217 40.45 -5.38 -8.88
N LYS A 218 40.39 -4.10 -8.48
CA LYS A 218 41.13 -3.59 -7.32
C LYS A 218 40.65 -4.24 -6.02
N ALA A 219 39.34 -4.19 -5.75
CA ALA A 219 38.75 -4.76 -4.53
C ALA A 219 38.91 -6.30 -4.49
N ASN A 220 38.83 -6.95 -5.65
CA ASN A 220 39.04 -8.37 -5.79
C ASN A 220 40.49 -8.77 -5.45
N TYR A 221 41.49 -8.09 -6.02
CA TYR A 221 42.89 -8.38 -5.67
C TYR A 221 43.22 -8.01 -4.22
N LEU A 222 42.68 -6.89 -3.72
CA LEU A 222 42.89 -6.45 -2.34
C LEU A 222 42.38 -7.49 -1.34
N SER A 223 41.14 -7.97 -1.52
CA SER A 223 40.54 -9.01 -0.67
C SER A 223 41.29 -10.34 -0.76
N PHE A 224 41.70 -10.75 -1.97
CA PHE A 224 42.53 -11.94 -2.17
C PHE A 224 43.89 -11.81 -1.46
N TYR A 225 44.64 -10.73 -1.69
CA TYR A 225 45.99 -10.58 -1.16
C TYR A 225 45.99 -10.48 0.37
N ALA A 226 45.01 -9.80 0.96
CA ALA A 226 44.85 -9.78 2.41
C ALA A 226 44.59 -11.18 2.99
N LEU A 227 43.73 -11.98 2.35
CA LEU A 227 43.51 -13.36 2.79
C LEU A 227 44.75 -14.23 2.58
N TRP A 228 45.47 -14.04 1.47
CA TRP A 228 46.75 -14.70 1.20
C TRP A 228 47.79 -14.39 2.27
N LEU A 229 47.97 -13.10 2.60
CA LEU A 229 48.93 -12.64 3.60
C LEU A 229 48.56 -13.15 4.99
N TYR A 230 47.28 -13.10 5.35
CA TYR A 230 46.77 -13.69 6.59
C TYR A 230 47.10 -15.19 6.65
N ALA A 231 46.73 -15.93 5.61
CA ALA A 231 46.95 -17.37 5.55
C ALA A 231 48.43 -17.74 5.64
N PHE A 232 49.29 -16.99 4.94
CA PHE A 232 50.73 -17.18 4.98
C PHE A 232 51.26 -17.02 6.41
N ILE A 233 50.95 -15.89 7.06
CA ILE A 233 51.47 -15.58 8.39
C ILE A 233 50.94 -16.54 9.44
N GLU A 234 49.63 -16.81 9.44
CA GLU A 234 49.03 -17.63 10.50
C GLU A 234 49.34 -19.12 10.35
N THR A 235 49.45 -19.62 9.12
CA THR A 235 49.79 -21.03 8.89
C THR A 235 51.27 -21.29 9.09
N GLU A 236 52.16 -20.36 8.70
CA GLU A 236 53.60 -20.49 8.93
C GLU A 236 53.94 -20.67 10.41
N LYS A 237 53.24 -19.97 11.32
CA LYS A 237 53.45 -20.09 12.78
C LYS A 237 53.18 -21.49 13.34
N CYS A 238 52.33 -22.26 12.67
CA CYS A 238 51.87 -23.57 13.14
C CYS A 238 52.20 -24.71 12.19
N ALA A 239 53.00 -24.50 11.14
CA ALA A 239 53.43 -25.56 10.24
C ALA A 239 54.82 -26.08 10.64
N ASP A 240 55.07 -27.37 10.40
CA ASP A 240 56.39 -27.98 10.56
C ASP A 240 57.23 -27.80 9.29
N ILE A 241 56.58 -27.79 8.12
CA ILE A 241 57.23 -27.60 6.83
C ILE A 241 56.44 -26.59 6.01
N ASP A 242 57.15 -25.62 5.47
CA ASP A 242 56.65 -24.60 4.57
C ASP A 242 57.09 -24.91 3.12
N ILE A 243 56.11 -25.06 2.23
CA ILE A 243 56.25 -25.54 0.86
C ILE A 243 55.78 -24.46 -0.13
N SER A 244 56.70 -23.92 -0.91
CA SER A 244 56.40 -23.10 -2.08
C SER A 244 56.22 -23.99 -3.30
N ILE A 245 55.01 -24.04 -3.87
CA ILE A 245 54.77 -24.85 -5.08
C ILE A 245 55.59 -24.36 -6.28
N ASP A 246 55.88 -23.05 -6.34
CA ASP A 246 56.64 -22.47 -7.44
C ASP A 246 58.10 -22.91 -7.38
N ARG A 247 58.72 -22.95 -6.18
CA ARG A 247 60.07 -23.51 -6.01
C ARG A 247 60.09 -25.01 -6.20
N LEU A 248 59.11 -25.74 -5.65
CA LEU A 248 59.02 -27.19 -5.83
C LEU A 248 59.04 -27.59 -7.31
N SER A 249 58.45 -26.74 -8.15
CA SER A 249 58.38 -26.94 -9.60
C SER A 249 59.67 -26.55 -10.35
N ASN A 250 60.47 -25.61 -9.86
CA ASN A 250 61.56 -24.98 -10.65
C ASN A 250 62.96 -25.03 -9.99
N ASP A 251 63.05 -25.51 -8.76
CA ASP A 251 64.28 -25.56 -7.97
C ASP A 251 64.51 -27.02 -7.52
N PRO A 252 65.34 -27.80 -8.26
CA PRO A 252 65.61 -29.20 -7.95
C PRO A 252 66.22 -29.40 -6.56
N GLU A 253 67.11 -28.51 -6.12
CA GLU A 253 67.71 -28.58 -4.78
C GLU A 253 66.65 -28.38 -3.70
N TYR A 254 65.73 -27.44 -3.89
CA TYR A 254 64.59 -27.26 -3.00
C TYR A 254 63.66 -28.49 -3.01
N ARG A 255 63.45 -29.12 -4.16
CA ARG A 255 62.64 -30.34 -4.26
C ARG A 255 63.25 -31.49 -3.46
N ASP A 256 64.56 -31.70 -3.56
CA ASP A 256 65.27 -32.73 -2.79
C ASP A 256 65.22 -32.42 -1.28
N LEU A 257 65.37 -31.14 -0.91
CA LEU A 257 65.23 -30.68 0.47
C LEU A 257 63.84 -30.98 1.04
N ILE A 258 62.77 -30.65 0.30
CA ILE A 258 61.38 -30.91 0.75
C ILE A 258 61.11 -32.42 0.84
N THR A 259 61.57 -33.20 -0.14
CA THR A 259 61.42 -34.67 -0.14
C THR A 259 62.11 -35.29 1.09
N THR A 260 63.34 -34.87 1.38
CA THR A 260 64.11 -35.32 2.55
C THR A 260 63.45 -34.90 3.86
N SER A 261 62.96 -33.66 3.92
CA SER A 261 62.27 -33.13 5.10
C SER A 261 61.00 -33.92 5.40
N LEU A 262 60.15 -34.16 4.40
CA LEU A 262 58.93 -34.96 4.54
C LEU A 262 59.25 -36.39 5.01
N ALA A 263 60.25 -37.04 4.43
CA ALA A 263 60.68 -38.36 4.84
C ALA A 263 61.14 -38.41 6.32
N SER A 264 61.78 -37.35 6.81
CA SER A 264 62.21 -37.27 8.22
C SER A 264 61.05 -37.21 9.23
N PHE A 265 59.87 -36.78 8.78
CA PHE A 265 58.61 -36.81 9.54
C PHE A 265 57.77 -38.07 9.28
N GLY A 266 58.33 -39.07 8.60
CA GLY A 266 57.64 -40.33 8.28
C GLY A 266 56.76 -40.28 7.03
N ALA A 267 56.73 -39.15 6.31
CA ALA A 267 56.03 -39.04 5.03
C ALA A 267 56.94 -39.49 3.88
N THR A 268 57.03 -40.81 3.66
CA THR A 268 57.91 -41.45 2.66
C THR A 268 57.22 -41.78 1.33
N GLY A 269 58.02 -42.12 0.32
CA GLY A 269 57.54 -42.61 -0.99
C GLY A 269 56.80 -41.56 -1.81
N LEU A 270 57.08 -40.27 -1.57
CA LEU A 270 56.53 -39.15 -2.32
C LEU A 270 57.46 -38.83 -3.49
N ASP A 271 56.89 -38.60 -4.66
CA ASP A 271 57.61 -38.22 -5.88
C ASP A 271 57.08 -36.89 -6.41
N PHE A 272 57.97 -35.89 -6.44
CA PHE A 272 57.73 -34.53 -6.90
C PHE A 272 58.38 -34.22 -8.26
N SER A 273 58.93 -35.22 -8.95
CA SER A 273 59.64 -35.04 -10.21
C SER A 273 58.78 -34.37 -11.30
N ASP A 274 57.46 -34.57 -11.24
CA ASP A 274 56.45 -34.02 -12.14
C ASP A 274 55.85 -32.65 -11.70
N ALA A 275 56.38 -32.03 -10.64
CA ALA A 275 55.91 -30.73 -10.17
C ALA A 275 56.11 -29.66 -11.26
N SER A 276 55.02 -29.05 -11.72
CA SER A 276 55.03 -28.08 -12.82
C SER A 276 53.93 -27.02 -12.66
N ALA A 277 54.04 -26.19 -11.63
CA ALA A 277 53.16 -25.05 -11.44
C ALA A 277 53.44 -23.96 -12.49
N PRO A 278 52.41 -23.45 -13.21
CA PRO A 278 52.60 -22.37 -14.18
C PRO A 278 53.11 -21.09 -13.51
N ILE A 279 54.08 -20.41 -14.10
CA ILE A 279 54.58 -19.11 -13.62
C ILE A 279 54.32 -18.06 -14.68
N THR A 280 53.84 -16.90 -14.23
CA THR A 280 53.59 -15.74 -15.08
C THR A 280 54.70 -14.70 -14.86
N THR A 281 55.21 -14.15 -15.95
CA THR A 281 56.08 -12.96 -15.89
C THR A 281 55.24 -11.70 -16.07
N PHE A 282 55.39 -10.75 -15.15
CA PHE A 282 54.72 -9.45 -15.16
C PHE A 282 55.67 -8.36 -15.62
N LEU A 283 55.23 -7.52 -16.55
CA LEU A 283 55.98 -6.33 -16.95
C LEU A 283 56.01 -5.32 -15.80
N PRO A 284 57.04 -4.45 -15.72
CA PRO A 284 57.16 -3.47 -14.63
C PRO A 284 55.89 -2.63 -14.40
N ARG A 285 55.22 -2.22 -15.50
CA ARG A 285 53.96 -1.46 -15.42
C ARG A 285 52.80 -2.25 -14.79
N GLU A 286 52.78 -3.57 -14.94
CA GLU A 286 51.79 -4.44 -14.29
C GLU A 286 52.13 -4.65 -12.81
N GLN A 287 53.42 -4.72 -12.48
CA GLN A 287 53.88 -4.88 -11.09
C GLN A 287 53.43 -3.71 -10.22
N VAL A 288 53.49 -2.47 -10.74
CA VAL A 288 53.01 -1.26 -10.04
C VAL A 288 51.54 -1.39 -9.61
N PHE A 289 50.67 -2.01 -10.42
CA PHE A 289 49.28 -2.24 -10.05
C PHE A 289 49.17 -3.11 -8.78
N TYR A 290 49.92 -4.21 -8.73
CA TYR A 290 49.91 -5.11 -7.57
C TYR A 290 50.56 -4.47 -6.35
N GLU A 291 51.74 -3.89 -6.51
CA GLU A 291 52.53 -3.29 -5.42
C GLU A 291 51.75 -2.20 -4.68
N ASN A 292 51.00 -1.36 -5.40
CA ASN A 292 50.16 -0.34 -4.79
C ASN A 292 49.06 -0.94 -3.90
N ILE A 293 48.46 -2.05 -4.30
CA ILE A 293 47.41 -2.73 -3.52
C ILE A 293 48.03 -3.51 -2.36
N GLU A 294 49.15 -4.19 -2.60
CA GLU A 294 49.89 -4.93 -1.59
C GLU A 294 50.35 -4.01 -0.44
N ALA A 295 50.87 -2.83 -0.76
CA ALA A 295 51.26 -1.82 0.24
C ALA A 295 50.07 -1.32 1.08
N ILE A 296 48.88 -1.18 0.49
CA ILE A 296 47.66 -0.82 1.25
C ILE A 296 47.34 -1.93 2.26
N VAL A 297 47.33 -3.19 1.82
CA VAL A 297 47.05 -4.34 2.68
C VAL A 297 48.09 -4.45 3.80
N GLU A 298 49.37 -4.35 3.47
CA GLU A 298 50.46 -4.38 4.47
C GLU A 298 50.31 -3.25 5.49
N GLY A 299 49.92 -2.05 5.06
CA GLY A 299 49.58 -0.94 5.94
C GLY A 299 48.44 -1.26 6.92
N ILE A 300 47.38 -1.94 6.45
CA ILE A 300 46.27 -2.40 7.30
C ILE A 300 46.79 -3.43 8.32
N PHE A 301 47.61 -4.38 7.89
CA PHE A 301 48.18 -5.40 8.79
C PHE A 301 49.04 -4.78 9.90
N LEU A 302 49.88 -3.80 9.56
CA LEU A 302 50.67 -3.04 10.54
C LEU A 302 49.78 -2.31 11.57
N GLN A 303 48.69 -1.68 11.12
CA GLN A 303 47.73 -1.02 12.01
C GLN A 303 47.05 -1.99 12.99
N HIS A 304 46.92 -3.26 12.59
CA HIS A 304 46.34 -4.32 13.41
C HIS A 304 47.37 -5.17 14.17
N GLY A 305 48.62 -4.67 14.31
CA GLY A 305 49.62 -5.23 15.21
C GLY A 305 50.50 -6.33 14.62
N TYR A 306 50.42 -6.59 13.31
CA TYR A 306 51.38 -7.46 12.64
C TYR A 306 52.76 -6.80 12.60
N SER A 307 53.83 -7.58 12.80
CA SER A 307 55.17 -7.03 12.89
C SER A 307 55.75 -6.65 11.52
N HIS A 308 56.51 -5.55 11.46
CA HIS A 308 57.30 -5.19 10.28
C HIS A 308 58.26 -6.31 9.86
N GLN A 309 58.80 -7.07 10.81
CA GLN A 309 59.73 -8.16 10.53
C GLN A 309 59.04 -9.30 9.77
N SER A 310 57.83 -9.69 10.18
CA SER A 310 57.04 -10.72 9.50
C SER A 310 56.70 -10.30 8.07
N LEU A 311 56.22 -9.07 7.87
CA LEU A 311 55.90 -8.55 6.54
C LEU A 311 57.13 -8.45 5.64
N ARG A 312 58.26 -7.98 6.19
CA ARG A 312 59.52 -7.90 5.44
C ARG A 312 60.03 -9.27 5.02
N LYS A 313 59.98 -10.28 5.90
CA LYS A 313 60.35 -11.66 5.57
C LYS A 313 59.56 -12.18 4.37
N ILE A 314 58.26 -11.88 4.33
CA ILE A 314 57.37 -12.28 3.23
C ILE A 314 57.75 -11.55 1.94
N ALA A 315 57.98 -10.24 2.01
CA ALA A 315 58.42 -9.46 0.86
C ALA A 315 59.77 -9.97 0.30
N ASP A 316 60.74 -10.25 1.16
CA ASP A 316 62.05 -10.79 0.79
C ASP A 316 61.92 -12.19 0.16
N THR A 317 61.03 -13.03 0.70
CA THR A 317 60.71 -14.36 0.16
C THR A 317 60.13 -14.25 -1.26
N ARG A 318 59.15 -13.37 -1.47
CA ARG A 318 58.54 -13.11 -2.79
C ARG A 318 59.56 -12.54 -3.78
N GLN A 319 60.41 -11.61 -3.35
CA GLN A 319 61.45 -11.04 -4.20
C GLN A 319 62.47 -12.09 -4.64
N SER A 320 62.82 -13.02 -3.74
CA SER A 320 63.74 -14.12 -4.05
C SER A 320 63.16 -15.06 -5.10
N LEU A 321 61.86 -15.37 -5.04
CA LEU A 321 61.16 -16.12 -6.09
C LEU A 321 61.21 -15.42 -7.45
N ASN A 322 60.92 -14.12 -7.47
CA ASN A 322 60.91 -13.34 -8.70
C ASN A 322 62.28 -13.35 -9.40
N LYS A 323 63.39 -13.37 -8.65
CA LYS A 323 64.74 -13.48 -9.22
C LYS A 323 64.95 -14.81 -9.94
N ILE A 324 64.45 -15.92 -9.38
CA ILE A 324 64.51 -17.25 -10.01
C ILE A 324 63.74 -17.22 -11.33
N PHE A 325 62.54 -16.64 -11.36
CA PHE A 325 61.67 -16.65 -12.53
C PHE A 325 62.16 -15.78 -13.70
N VAL A 326 62.75 -14.61 -13.40
CA VAL A 326 63.25 -13.68 -14.43
C VAL A 326 64.37 -14.31 -15.26
N HIS A 327 65.16 -15.23 -14.70
CA HIS A 327 66.22 -15.91 -15.44
C HIS A 327 65.71 -16.96 -16.45
N THR A 328 64.46 -17.42 -16.32
CA THR A 328 63.95 -18.58 -17.06
C THR A 328 63.16 -18.20 -18.33
N ILE A 329 62.63 -16.97 -18.46
CA ILE A 329 61.65 -16.62 -19.50
C ILE A 329 62.11 -15.43 -20.35
N HIS A 330 62.64 -15.71 -21.54
CA HIS A 330 63.01 -14.72 -22.57
C HIS A 330 62.15 -14.88 -23.83
N THR A 331 60.85 -14.59 -23.81
CA THR A 331 60.07 -14.34 -25.04
C THR A 331 58.82 -13.47 -24.79
N SER A 332 58.40 -12.74 -25.83
CA SER A 332 57.33 -11.72 -25.97
C SER A 332 56.24 -11.65 -24.87
N ASN A 333 56.53 -10.93 -23.78
CA ASN A 333 55.58 -10.64 -22.68
C ASN A 333 54.48 -9.62 -23.03
N GLU A 334 54.62 -8.89 -24.14
CA GLU A 334 53.72 -7.78 -24.49
C GLU A 334 52.31 -8.24 -24.85
N ALA A 335 52.17 -9.33 -25.61
CA ALA A 335 50.85 -9.86 -25.96
C ALA A 335 50.11 -10.41 -24.73
N ALA A 336 50.82 -11.14 -23.86
CA ALA A 336 50.26 -11.65 -22.61
C ALA A 336 49.84 -10.52 -21.66
N SER A 337 50.64 -9.45 -21.58
CA SER A 337 50.29 -8.25 -20.80
C SER A 337 49.03 -7.55 -21.33
N ARG A 338 48.89 -7.40 -22.65
CA ARG A 338 47.66 -6.84 -23.25
C ARG A 338 46.44 -7.70 -22.96
N ALA A 339 46.56 -9.02 -23.08
CA ALA A 339 45.47 -9.95 -22.78
C ALA A 339 45.03 -9.85 -21.31
N ARG A 340 45.99 -9.78 -20.38
CA ARG A 340 45.69 -9.56 -18.95
C ARG A 340 45.00 -8.21 -18.72
N THR A 341 45.52 -7.13 -19.30
CA THR A 341 44.90 -5.80 -19.17
C THR A 341 43.45 -5.82 -19.65
N ALA A 342 43.20 -6.39 -20.84
CA ALA A 342 41.84 -6.52 -21.37
C ALA A 342 40.92 -7.40 -20.48
N ALA A 343 41.47 -8.44 -19.84
CA ALA A 343 40.72 -9.27 -18.89
C ALA A 343 40.33 -8.49 -17.63
N LEU A 344 41.21 -7.64 -17.10
CA LEU A 344 40.91 -6.75 -15.98
C LEU A 344 39.82 -5.73 -16.33
N ASP A 345 39.95 -5.07 -17.49
CA ASP A 345 38.94 -4.11 -17.97
C ASP A 345 37.57 -4.78 -18.16
N THR A 346 37.55 -6.01 -18.67
CA THR A 346 36.32 -6.78 -18.87
C THR A 346 35.70 -7.15 -17.52
N HIS A 347 36.52 -7.53 -16.53
CA HIS A 347 36.07 -7.84 -15.18
C HIS A 347 35.45 -6.60 -14.51
N ASP A 348 36.06 -5.43 -14.67
CA ASP A 348 35.55 -4.17 -14.11
C ASP A 348 34.20 -3.79 -14.72
N ARG A 349 34.07 -3.87 -16.06
CA ARG A 349 32.79 -3.62 -16.73
C ARG A 349 31.70 -4.60 -16.29
N PHE A 350 32.06 -5.86 -16.08
CA PHE A 350 31.12 -6.85 -15.57
C PHE A 350 30.69 -6.52 -14.14
N ALA A 351 31.61 -6.07 -13.29
CA ALA A 351 31.30 -5.64 -11.93
C ALA A 351 30.39 -4.41 -11.89
N GLU A 352 30.65 -3.42 -12.73
CA GLU A 352 29.80 -2.23 -12.89
C GLU A 352 28.39 -2.59 -13.38
N ALA A 353 28.28 -3.44 -14.41
CA ALA A 353 27.00 -3.89 -14.94
C ALA A 353 26.18 -4.68 -13.90
N ALA A 354 26.84 -5.55 -13.12
CA ALA A 354 26.19 -6.29 -12.05
C ALA A 354 25.71 -5.36 -10.91
N ALA A 355 26.51 -4.37 -10.53
CA ALA A 355 26.10 -3.37 -9.55
C ALA A 355 24.90 -2.54 -10.01
N HIS A 356 24.86 -2.14 -11.29
CA HIS A 356 23.72 -1.45 -11.89
C HIS A 356 22.46 -2.31 -11.88
N ALA A 357 22.57 -3.56 -12.34
CA ALA A 357 21.45 -4.51 -12.35
C ALA A 357 20.89 -4.78 -10.94
N ALA A 358 21.78 -4.89 -9.93
CA ALA A 358 21.36 -5.05 -8.54
C ALA A 358 20.60 -3.82 -8.02
N MET A 359 21.03 -2.61 -8.37
CA MET A 359 20.35 -1.36 -8.02
C MET A 359 18.97 -1.27 -8.69
N GLU A 360 18.86 -1.60 -9.97
CA GLU A 360 17.58 -1.65 -10.69
C GLU A 360 16.62 -2.68 -10.09
N MET A 361 17.12 -3.87 -9.72
CA MET A 361 16.32 -4.92 -9.10
C MET A 361 15.83 -4.53 -7.69
N ALA A 362 16.66 -3.82 -6.92
CA ALA A 362 16.25 -3.27 -5.62
C ALA A 362 15.15 -2.20 -5.79
N ASN A 363 15.32 -1.30 -6.76
CA ASN A 363 14.30 -0.29 -7.09
C ASN A 363 12.99 -0.95 -7.53
N ALA A 364 13.05 -1.94 -8.43
CA ALA A 364 11.86 -2.67 -8.90
C ALA A 364 11.15 -3.40 -7.76
N THR A 365 11.90 -3.95 -6.79
CA THR A 365 11.35 -4.61 -5.60
C THR A 365 10.67 -3.61 -4.68
N SER A 366 11.26 -2.43 -4.47
CA SER A 366 10.62 -1.33 -3.72
C SER A 366 9.33 -0.87 -4.38
N THR A 367 9.36 -0.59 -5.69
CA THR A 367 8.17 -0.19 -6.46
C THR A 367 7.08 -1.27 -6.40
N ARG A 368 7.46 -2.56 -6.46
CA ARG A 368 6.50 -3.66 -6.32
C ARG A 368 5.85 -3.70 -4.95
N ALA A 369 6.61 -3.44 -3.88
CA ALA A 369 6.07 -3.37 -2.53
C ALA A 369 5.07 -2.21 -2.39
N GLU A 370 5.40 -1.03 -2.92
CA GLU A 370 4.50 0.13 -2.94
C GLU A 370 3.21 -0.15 -3.73
N LEU A 371 3.31 -0.78 -4.91
CA LEU A 371 2.14 -1.18 -5.70
C LEU A 371 1.24 -2.17 -4.94
N LEU A 372 1.82 -3.07 -4.15
CA LEU A 372 1.05 -4.01 -3.33
C LEU A 372 0.29 -3.28 -2.21
N THR A 373 0.92 -2.29 -1.59
CA THR A 373 0.27 -1.42 -0.60
C THR A 373 -0.88 -0.64 -1.22
N LEU A 374 -0.65 0.05 -2.35
CA LEU A 374 -1.68 0.81 -3.07
C LEU A 374 -2.83 -0.09 -3.53
N SER A 375 -2.53 -1.30 -3.99
CA SER A 375 -3.56 -2.27 -4.36
C SER A 375 -4.45 -2.66 -3.17
N THR A 376 -3.87 -2.73 -1.97
CA THR A 376 -4.60 -3.04 -0.74
C THR A 376 -5.49 -1.88 -0.31
N GLU A 377 -4.99 -0.64 -0.40
CA GLU A 377 -5.76 0.57 -0.11
C GLU A 377 -6.93 0.75 -1.10
N LEU A 378 -6.70 0.51 -2.39
CA LEU A 378 -7.75 0.61 -3.41
C LEU A 378 -8.85 -0.43 -3.18
N ALA A 379 -8.50 -1.63 -2.72
CA ALA A 379 -9.48 -2.64 -2.32
C ALA A 379 -10.36 -2.14 -1.15
N ALA A 380 -9.77 -1.52 -0.12
CA ALA A 380 -10.49 -0.96 1.02
C ALA A 380 -11.40 0.23 0.63
N ILE A 381 -10.93 1.11 -0.26
CA ILE A 381 -11.73 2.21 -0.80
C ILE A 381 -12.93 1.66 -1.58
N LYS A 382 -12.72 0.63 -2.41
CA LYS A 382 -13.79 -0.02 -3.18
C LYS A 382 -14.85 -0.63 -2.26
N GLU A 383 -14.43 -1.28 -1.18
CA GLU A 383 -15.36 -1.82 -0.17
C GLU A 383 -16.18 -0.72 0.50
N THR A 384 -15.52 0.39 0.89
CA THR A 384 -16.19 1.56 1.48
C THR A 384 -17.18 2.20 0.51
N PHE A 385 -16.81 2.31 -0.78
CA PHE A 385 -17.68 2.83 -1.82
C PHE A 385 -18.91 1.95 -2.02
N ASN A 386 -18.73 0.63 -2.07
CA ASN A 386 -19.84 -0.32 -2.17
C ASN A 386 -20.78 -0.22 -0.96
N ALA A 387 -20.25 -0.11 0.25
CA ALA A 387 -21.05 0.08 1.46
C ALA A 387 -21.85 1.39 1.44
N ARG A 388 -21.25 2.48 0.94
CA ARG A 388 -21.95 3.77 0.76
C ARG A 388 -23.05 3.70 -0.28
N ASN A 389 -22.82 3.02 -1.40
CA ASN A 389 -23.85 2.86 -2.43
C ASN A 389 -25.04 2.04 -1.91
N ALA A 390 -24.79 0.97 -1.15
CA ALA A 390 -25.86 0.22 -0.49
C ALA A 390 -26.67 1.11 0.47
N LEU A 391 -26.01 2.00 1.22
CA LEU A 391 -26.70 2.97 2.07
C LEU A 391 -27.55 3.98 1.27
N ILE A 392 -27.05 4.46 0.12
CA ILE A 392 -27.81 5.35 -0.76
C ILE A 392 -29.08 4.67 -1.25
N GLU A 393 -29.00 3.40 -1.69
CA GLU A 393 -30.20 2.64 -2.11
C GLU A 393 -31.25 2.53 -1.00
N VAL A 394 -30.82 2.29 0.24
CA VAL A 394 -31.72 2.29 1.42
C VAL A 394 -32.40 3.65 1.58
N LEU A 395 -31.63 4.75 1.56
CA LEU A 395 -32.17 6.10 1.71
C LEU A 395 -33.12 6.50 0.57
N GLU A 396 -32.87 6.03 -0.65
CA GLU A 396 -33.75 6.27 -1.79
C GLU A 396 -35.08 5.50 -1.68
N ASN A 397 -35.07 4.29 -1.09
CA ASN A 397 -36.29 3.58 -0.73
C ASN A 397 -37.08 4.34 0.35
N ASP A 398 -36.43 4.73 1.45
CA ASP A 398 -37.06 5.50 2.53
C ASP A 398 -37.68 6.81 2.03
N LYS A 399 -36.99 7.51 1.11
CA LYS A 399 -37.50 8.72 0.47
C LYS A 399 -38.76 8.45 -0.34
N ARG A 400 -38.82 7.32 -1.08
CA ARG A 400 -40.01 6.93 -1.84
C ARG A 400 -41.19 6.70 -0.91
N ASP A 401 -40.99 5.93 0.16
CA ASP A 401 -42.02 5.65 1.16
C ASP A 401 -42.54 6.94 1.81
N LEU A 402 -41.65 7.83 2.22
CA LEU A 402 -42.02 9.15 2.77
C LEU A 402 -42.80 10.00 1.77
N THR A 403 -42.45 9.94 0.48
CA THR A 403 -43.15 10.69 -0.57
C THR A 403 -44.56 10.16 -0.78
N GLU A 404 -44.76 8.84 -0.73
CA GLU A 404 -46.10 8.23 -0.78
C GLU A 404 -46.94 8.61 0.44
N HIS A 405 -46.36 8.55 1.64
CA HIS A 405 -47.01 8.98 2.87
C HIS A 405 -47.43 10.45 2.80
N LEU A 406 -46.56 11.32 2.28
CA LEU A 406 -46.88 12.74 2.10
C LEU A 406 -48.03 12.95 1.11
N ARG A 407 -48.02 12.23 -0.02
CA ARG A 407 -49.09 12.30 -1.02
C ARG A 407 -50.43 11.86 -0.44
N PHE A 408 -50.42 10.78 0.35
CA PHE A 408 -51.60 10.31 1.07
C PHE A 408 -52.13 11.38 2.04
N ALA A 409 -51.25 11.96 2.87
CA ALA A 409 -51.62 13.02 3.81
C ALA A 409 -52.17 14.27 3.10
N GLN A 410 -51.60 14.66 1.95
CA GLN A 410 -52.10 15.77 1.12
C GLN A 410 -53.49 15.49 0.54
N SER A 411 -53.75 14.25 0.13
CA SER A 411 -55.08 13.82 -0.33
C SER A 411 -56.11 13.93 0.81
N GLU A 412 -55.79 13.39 1.99
CA GLU A 412 -56.64 13.49 3.18
C GLU A 412 -56.94 14.94 3.58
N LEU A 413 -55.92 15.81 3.56
CA LEU A 413 -56.08 17.23 3.84
C LEU A 413 -57.00 17.91 2.81
N SER A 414 -56.87 17.57 1.52
CA SER A 414 -57.70 18.11 0.46
C SER A 414 -59.16 17.67 0.61
N SER A 415 -59.40 16.39 0.94
CA SER A 415 -60.74 15.88 1.27
C SER A 415 -61.32 16.56 2.52
N ALA A 416 -60.51 16.81 3.54
CA ALA A 416 -60.93 17.54 4.73
C ALA A 416 -61.31 19.00 4.43
N ARG A 417 -60.54 19.70 3.57
CA ARG A 417 -60.86 21.05 3.11
C ARG A 417 -62.18 21.10 2.37
N LEU A 418 -62.40 20.16 1.43
CA LEU A 418 -63.66 20.07 0.70
C LEU A 418 -64.86 19.85 1.62
N ARG A 419 -64.72 18.97 2.64
CA ARG A 419 -65.76 18.79 3.67
C ARG A 419 -66.06 20.08 4.43
N ASN A 420 -65.03 20.86 4.76
CA ASN A 420 -65.17 22.11 5.49
C ASN A 420 -65.83 23.21 4.64
N GLU A 421 -65.44 23.34 3.36
CA GLU A 421 -66.09 24.27 2.41
C GLU A 421 -67.57 23.93 2.19
N GLN A 422 -67.90 22.63 2.10
CA GLN A 422 -69.28 22.17 2.01
C GLN A 422 -70.08 22.56 3.27
N GLN A 423 -69.52 22.30 4.45
CA GLN A 423 -70.12 22.71 5.73
C GLN A 423 -70.31 24.24 5.81
N HIS A 424 -69.34 25.02 5.36
CA HIS A 424 -69.44 26.48 5.33
C HIS A 424 -70.59 26.94 4.42
N THR A 425 -70.69 26.38 3.22
CA THR A 425 -71.77 26.66 2.27
C THR A 425 -73.15 26.30 2.85
N ASP A 426 -73.25 25.17 3.54
CA ASP A 426 -74.48 24.75 4.21
C ASP A 426 -74.86 25.69 5.36
N HIS A 427 -73.87 26.19 6.12
CA HIS A 427 -74.08 27.22 7.14
C HIS A 427 -74.55 28.56 6.54
N GLU A 428 -73.98 29.02 5.43
CA GLU A 428 -74.43 30.23 4.74
C GLU A 428 -75.88 30.10 4.23
N ARG A 429 -76.24 28.94 3.66
CA ARG A 429 -77.62 28.65 3.24
C ARG A 429 -78.59 28.67 4.42
N LEU A 430 -78.19 28.14 5.57
CA LEU A 430 -78.98 28.19 6.79
C LEU A 430 -79.14 29.63 7.29
N ALA A 431 -78.09 30.45 7.25
CA ALA A 431 -78.15 31.86 7.64
C ALA A 431 -79.11 32.66 6.74
N LEU A 432 -79.05 32.48 5.42
CA LEU A 432 -79.96 33.12 4.46
C LEU A 432 -81.42 32.71 4.67
N ARG A 433 -81.68 31.44 5.03
CA ARG A 433 -83.05 31.00 5.38
C ARG A 433 -83.55 31.67 6.65
N LEU A 434 -82.68 31.82 7.64
CA LEU A 434 -83.02 32.50 8.90
C LEU A 434 -83.37 33.98 8.65
N GLU A 435 -82.58 34.65 7.81
CA GLU A 435 -82.80 36.06 7.42
C GLU A 435 -84.13 36.24 6.66
N HIS A 436 -84.43 35.37 5.70
CA HIS A 436 -85.75 35.38 5.02
C HIS A 436 -86.91 35.16 5.99
N SER A 437 -86.79 34.20 6.91
CA SER A 437 -87.82 33.97 7.93
C SER A 437 -88.00 35.19 8.85
N GLN A 438 -86.92 35.91 9.16
CA GLN A 438 -86.99 37.15 9.96
C GLN A 438 -87.70 38.29 9.22
N ILE A 439 -87.47 38.42 7.91
CA ILE A 439 -88.15 39.41 7.05
C ILE A 439 -89.67 39.13 6.98
N ASP A 440 -90.06 37.87 6.82
CA ASP A 440 -91.47 37.46 6.78
C ASP A 440 -92.18 37.71 8.13
N LEU A 441 -91.46 37.52 9.24
CA LEU A 441 -91.95 37.80 10.59
C LEU A 441 -92.18 39.31 10.81
N ASN A 442 -91.29 40.15 10.28
CA ASN A 442 -91.44 41.60 10.38
C ASN A 442 -92.62 42.12 9.52
N LYS A 443 -92.81 41.59 8.30
CA LYS A 443 -93.95 41.96 7.43
C LYS A 443 -95.30 41.60 8.04
N THR A 444 -95.39 40.44 8.67
CA THR A 444 -96.62 40.00 9.34
C THR A 444 -96.94 40.85 10.57
N SER A 445 -95.92 41.34 11.28
CA SER A 445 -96.09 42.29 12.39
C SER A 445 -96.59 43.67 11.94
N GLU A 446 -96.12 44.20 10.81
CA GLU A 446 -96.58 45.49 10.26
C GLU A 446 -98.05 45.43 9.81
N MET A 447 -98.44 44.38 9.08
CA MET A 447 -99.83 44.20 8.64
C MET A 447 -100.82 44.12 9.81
N LEU A 448 -100.41 43.52 10.94
CA LEU A 448 -101.23 43.44 12.14
C LEU A 448 -101.43 44.84 12.77
N ALA A 449 -100.39 45.67 12.78
CA ALA A 449 -100.43 47.02 13.34
C ALA A 449 -101.36 47.96 12.54
N ASP A 450 -101.35 47.88 11.21
CA ASP A 450 -102.21 48.70 10.36
C ASP A 450 -103.68 48.32 10.45
N THR A 451 -103.96 47.02 10.54
CA THR A 451 -105.34 46.52 10.73
C THR A 451 -105.93 47.04 12.04
N GLN A 452 -105.14 47.09 13.12
CA GLN A 452 -105.58 47.63 14.41
C GLN A 452 -105.76 49.16 14.43
N ARG A 453 -105.13 49.90 13.51
CA ARG A 453 -105.27 51.34 13.38
C ARG A 453 -106.60 51.70 12.71
N MET A 454 -106.91 51.00 11.62
CA MET A 454 -108.11 51.22 10.82
C MET A 454 -109.42 50.93 11.59
N VAL A 455 -109.41 49.91 12.46
CA VAL A 455 -110.57 49.59 13.31
C VAL A 455 -110.89 50.71 14.31
N ARG A 456 -109.87 51.39 14.86
CA ARG A 456 -110.06 52.48 15.83
C ARG A 456 -110.60 53.75 15.19
N GLU A 457 -110.16 54.07 13.97
CA GLU A 457 -110.63 55.23 13.22
C GLU A 457 -112.12 55.10 12.86
N LEU A 458 -112.54 53.93 12.38
CA LEU A 458 -113.94 53.67 12.01
C LEU A 458 -114.90 53.76 13.22
N GLN A 459 -114.48 53.30 14.40
CA GLN A 459 -115.30 53.39 15.61
C GLN A 459 -115.51 54.84 16.07
N THR A 460 -114.51 55.70 15.85
CA THR A 460 -114.56 57.11 16.26
C THR A 460 -115.52 57.91 15.38
N GLU A 461 -115.52 57.64 14.06
CA GLU A 461 -116.34 58.40 13.12
C GLU A 461 -117.84 58.07 13.21
N VAL A 462 -118.19 56.81 13.49
CA VAL A 462 -119.57 56.40 13.72
C VAL A 462 -120.19 57.11 14.94
N GLN A 463 -119.40 57.32 15.99
CA GLN A 463 -119.85 58.03 17.19
C GLN A 463 -120.03 59.54 16.96
N ARG A 464 -119.24 60.14 16.07
CA ARG A 464 -119.32 61.56 15.71
C ARG A 464 -120.60 61.86 14.94
N LEU A 465 -120.91 61.04 13.93
CA LEU A 465 -122.07 61.24 13.05
C LEU A 465 -123.41 61.08 13.80
N LYS A 466 -123.50 60.14 14.76
CA LYS A 466 -124.71 59.96 15.58
C LYS A 466 -125.08 61.20 16.41
N ARG A 467 -124.10 61.89 17.00
CA ARG A 467 -124.36 63.06 17.85
C ARG A 467 -124.75 64.31 17.04
N HIS A 468 -124.28 64.39 15.79
CA HIS A 468 -124.57 65.52 14.92
C HIS A 468 -126.01 65.50 14.40
N ASN A 469 -126.53 64.31 14.07
CA ASN A 469 -127.86 64.16 13.48
C ASN A 469 -129.01 64.48 14.48
N ILE A 470 -128.82 64.12 15.76
CA ILE A 470 -129.79 64.44 16.83
C ILE A 470 -129.97 65.96 16.99
N ARG A 471 -128.89 66.74 16.96
CA ARG A 471 -128.96 68.22 17.12
C ARG A 471 -129.64 68.92 15.96
N LEU A 472 -129.42 68.45 14.73
CA LEU A 472 -130.02 69.07 13.54
C LEU A 472 -131.53 68.88 13.48
N THR A 473 -132.04 67.76 13.99
CA THR A 473 -133.48 67.44 13.94
C THR A 473 -134.30 68.28 14.94
N GLU A 474 -133.74 68.59 16.12
CA GLU A 474 -134.40 69.44 17.11
C GLU A 474 -134.45 70.91 16.69
N GLN A 475 -133.42 71.38 15.98
CA GLN A 475 -133.31 72.77 15.51
C GLN A 475 -134.29 73.07 14.36
N LEU A 476 -134.47 72.12 13.44
CA LEU A 476 -135.35 72.29 12.27
C LEU A 476 -136.84 72.38 12.63
N ASN A 477 -137.28 71.66 13.68
CA ASN A 477 -138.67 71.69 14.11
C ASN A 477 -139.05 72.99 14.84
N GLY A 478 -138.11 73.65 15.51
CA GLY A 478 -138.35 74.94 16.17
C GLY A 478 -138.51 76.10 15.19
N ASP A 479 -137.77 76.10 14.09
CA ASP A 479 -137.78 77.19 13.11
C ASP A 479 -139.01 77.15 12.19
N CYS A 480 -139.51 75.95 11.85
CA CYS A 480 -140.71 75.79 11.01
C CYS A 480 -142.01 76.28 11.68
N THR A 481 -142.14 76.18 13.00
CA THR A 481 -143.34 76.71 13.70
C THR A 481 -143.34 78.24 13.76
N ARG A 482 -142.16 78.86 13.78
CA ARG A 482 -141.99 80.32 13.90
C ARG A 482 -142.18 81.04 12.56
N PHE A 483 -141.82 80.42 11.45
CA PHE A 483 -141.95 80.99 10.10
C PHE A 483 -143.40 81.03 9.60
N THR A 484 -144.21 80.02 9.92
CA THR A 484 -145.60 79.95 9.42
C THR A 484 -146.50 81.01 10.06
N SER A 485 -146.27 81.38 11.32
CA SER A 485 -147.01 82.46 12.01
C SER A 485 -146.68 83.87 11.50
N LEU A 486 -145.51 84.06 10.88
CA LEU A 486 -145.07 85.34 10.30
C LEU A 486 -145.62 85.55 8.88
N LEU A 487 -145.75 84.48 8.09
CA LEU A 487 -146.26 84.54 6.72
C LEU A 487 -147.77 84.84 6.66
N ASP A 488 -148.55 84.34 7.63
CA ASP A 488 -150.00 84.58 7.69
C ASP A 488 -150.36 86.03 8.07
N MET A 489 -149.43 86.75 8.73
CA MET A 489 -149.55 88.18 9.06
C MET A 489 -149.24 89.07 7.84
N GLN A 490 -148.17 88.76 7.10
CA GLN A 490 -147.76 89.58 5.95
C GLN A 490 -148.70 89.43 4.75
N GLN A 491 -149.34 88.29 4.57
CA GLN A 491 -150.28 88.09 3.46
C GLN A 491 -151.57 88.92 3.64
N LYS A 492 -152.02 89.18 4.89
CA LYS A 492 -153.15 90.07 5.18
C LYS A 492 -152.86 91.55 4.92
N GLU A 493 -151.63 92.01 5.11
CA GLU A 493 -151.22 93.39 4.75
C GLU A 493 -151.13 93.60 3.25
N ILE A 494 -150.68 92.59 2.50
CA ILE A 494 -150.57 92.66 1.03
C ILE A 494 -151.95 92.75 0.35
N ASP A 495 -152.96 92.06 0.88
CA ASP A 495 -154.31 92.08 0.31
C ASP A 495 -155.03 93.41 0.58
N GLN A 496 -154.69 94.12 1.67
CA GLN A 496 -155.17 95.48 1.95
C GLN A 496 -154.54 96.52 1.00
N ILE A 497 -153.23 96.45 0.77
CA ILE A 497 -152.50 97.37 -0.13
C ILE A 497 -152.95 97.18 -1.60
N ARG A 498 -153.32 95.96 -2.00
CA ARG A 498 -153.84 95.70 -3.36
C ARG A 498 -155.24 96.26 -3.60
N CYS A 499 -156.05 96.42 -2.56
CA CYS A 499 -157.34 97.09 -2.65
C CYS A 499 -157.16 98.60 -2.91
N ASP A 500 -156.29 99.24 -2.13
CA ASP A 500 -156.02 100.68 -2.22
C ASP A 500 -155.31 101.06 -3.53
N LYS A 501 -154.41 100.20 -4.03
CA LYS A 501 -153.74 100.40 -5.32
C LYS A 501 -154.70 100.32 -6.51
N ARG A 502 -155.75 99.48 -6.44
CA ARG A 502 -156.70 99.35 -7.54
C ARG A 502 -157.61 100.59 -7.64
N LEU A 503 -157.98 101.18 -6.50
CA LEU A 503 -158.72 102.44 -6.41
C LEU A 503 -157.89 103.64 -6.92
N LEU A 504 -156.57 103.66 -6.65
CA LEU A 504 -155.66 104.69 -7.15
C LEU A 504 -155.34 104.56 -8.66
N ASN A 505 -155.31 103.34 -9.20
CA ASN A 505 -155.05 103.13 -10.63
C ASN A 505 -156.25 103.49 -11.52
N GLU A 506 -157.48 103.46 -10.99
CA GLU A 506 -158.66 104.02 -11.68
C GLU A 506 -158.60 105.56 -11.73
N GLN A 507 -157.97 106.22 -10.75
CA GLN A 507 -157.85 107.68 -10.69
C GLN A 507 -156.65 108.25 -11.47
N LEU A 508 -155.59 107.45 -11.69
CA LEU A 508 -154.35 107.96 -12.28
C LEU A 508 -154.26 107.81 -13.81
N SER A 509 -154.97 106.85 -14.43
CA SER A 509 -154.90 106.65 -15.89
C SER A 509 -155.95 107.43 -16.69
N GLU A 510 -156.87 108.14 -16.02
CA GLU A 510 -157.62 109.25 -16.65
C GLU A 510 -156.71 110.45 -16.98
N LEU A 511 -155.48 110.49 -16.44
CA LEU A 511 -154.68 111.71 -16.37
C LEU A 511 -153.44 111.76 -17.28
N ILE A 512 -153.05 110.66 -17.93
CA ILE A 512 -151.82 110.64 -18.75
C ILE A 512 -152.14 110.25 -20.20
N LEU A 513 -153.01 111.09 -20.77
CA LEU A 513 -153.26 111.30 -22.20
C LEU A 513 -152.29 112.37 -22.77
N ARG A 514 -151.14 112.59 -22.13
CA ARG A 514 -150.13 113.55 -22.60
C ARG A 514 -148.74 113.00 -22.34
N VAL A 515 -148.07 112.70 -23.44
CA VAL A 515 -146.63 112.84 -23.73
C VAL A 515 -146.07 111.56 -24.34
N PRO A 516 -145.37 111.65 -25.48
CA PRO A 516 -145.23 110.54 -26.40
C PRO A 516 -143.83 109.91 -26.38
N LEU A 517 -143.81 108.71 -26.97
CA LEU A 517 -142.77 108.14 -27.82
C LEU A 517 -141.56 107.40 -27.21
N VAL A 518 -141.16 106.41 -28.02
CA VAL A 518 -139.88 105.69 -28.12
C VAL A 518 -139.80 104.42 -27.27
N THR A 519 -140.37 103.28 -27.69
CA THR A 519 -140.03 102.33 -28.77
C THR A 519 -138.89 101.35 -28.45
N GLN A 520 -139.21 100.08 -28.76
CA GLN A 520 -138.37 99.02 -29.32
C GLN A 520 -137.91 97.84 -28.45
N PRO A 521 -137.82 96.63 -29.07
CA PRO A 521 -138.32 95.39 -28.47
C PRO A 521 -137.36 94.17 -28.65
N ALA A 522 -137.93 92.99 -28.40
CA ALA A 522 -137.63 91.69 -29.01
C ALA A 522 -136.47 90.86 -28.42
N SER A 523 -136.81 89.72 -27.80
CA SER A 523 -136.81 88.41 -28.48
C SER A 523 -136.98 87.23 -27.51
N PRO A 524 -137.37 86.02 -27.99
CA PRO A 524 -138.27 85.11 -27.26
C PRO A 524 -137.70 83.70 -26.99
N SER A 525 -138.55 82.86 -26.39
CA SER A 525 -138.57 81.37 -26.39
C SER A 525 -137.46 80.65 -25.61
N GLY A 526 -137.65 79.51 -24.95
CA GLY A 526 -138.77 78.58 -24.80
C GLY A 526 -138.30 77.42 -23.90
N THR A 527 -139.21 76.83 -23.12
CA THR A 527 -139.66 75.42 -23.16
C THR A 527 -138.95 74.40 -22.25
N ALA A 528 -139.77 73.77 -21.41
CA ALA A 528 -140.02 72.32 -21.29
C ALA A 528 -139.13 71.37 -20.44
N ILE A 529 -139.87 70.58 -19.63
CA ILE A 529 -139.84 69.10 -19.43
C ILE A 529 -138.76 68.55 -18.48
N GLN A 530 -139.19 67.94 -17.36
CA GLN A 530 -139.25 66.48 -17.01
C GLN A 530 -137.88 65.79 -17.05
N THR A 531 -137.55 64.73 -16.32
CA THR A 531 -138.18 63.44 -16.03
C THR A 531 -137.18 62.78 -15.08
N SER A 532 -137.59 62.04 -14.08
CA SER A 532 -138.31 60.78 -14.12
C SER A 532 -137.49 59.51 -14.06
N ASP A 533 -138.19 58.52 -13.53
CA ASP A 533 -137.75 57.37 -12.77
C ASP A 533 -137.13 57.82 -11.45
N ASP A 534 -138.04 58.55 -10.79
CA ASP A 534 -137.96 59.97 -10.45
C ASP A 534 -136.66 60.77 -10.76
#